data_AF-A0AAE4JWY9-F1
#
_entry.id   AF-A0AAE4JWY9-F1
#
_cell.length_a   1.000
_cell.length_b   1.000
_cell.length_c   1.000
_cell.angle_alpha   90.00
_cell.angle_beta   90.00
_cell.angle_gamma   90.00
#
_symmetry.space_group_name_H-M   'P 1'
#
loop_
_entity.id
_entity.type
_entity.pdbx_description
1 polymer ?
#
loop_
_entity_poly.entity_id
_entity_poly.type
_entity_poly.pdbx_seq_one_letter_code
_entity_poly.pdbx_strand_id
1 'polypeptide(L)'
;MIILLGNMLFPSHQDLPCDKHLIFMAEDFRFCTAFPYHKHKLMLYLAAMRHQRQVLEAEGRRVLYWELDSDNQHLVYEDTADSPTRWHSSNSEYSS
;
A
#
# COMPACT_ATOMS: atom_id res chain seq x y z
N MET A 1 1.69 5.71 13.24
CA MET A 1 1.59 5.08 11.91
C MET A 1 1.92 6.16 10.90
N ILE A 2 2.70 5.84 9.86
CA ILE A 2 3.07 6.75 8.78
C ILE A 2 2.34 6.27 7.53
N ILE A 3 1.66 7.16 6.84
CA ILE A 3 1.02 6.84 5.56
C ILE A 3 1.96 7.27 4.44
N LEU A 4 2.37 6.30 3.60
CA LEU A 4 3.20 6.57 2.44
C LEU A 4 2.38 6.39 1.17
N LEU A 5 2.12 7.50 0.48
CA LEU A 5 1.36 7.53 -0.76
C LEU A 5 2.27 7.20 -1.96
N GLY A 6 1.70 6.63 -3.02
CA GLY A 6 2.47 6.25 -4.22
C GLY A 6 3.07 7.42 -5.01
N ASN A 7 2.71 8.67 -4.70
CA ASN A 7 3.33 9.87 -5.27
C ASN A 7 4.48 10.42 -4.41
N MET A 8 4.78 9.79 -3.26
CA MET A 8 5.82 10.19 -2.31
C MET A 8 6.97 9.16 -2.25
N LEU A 9 7.21 8.45 -3.36
CA LEU A 9 8.28 7.45 -3.46
C LEU A 9 9.60 8.17 -3.73
N PHE A 10 10.37 8.41 -2.68
CA PHE A 10 11.66 9.10 -2.75
C PHE A 10 12.81 8.07 -2.80
N PRO A 11 13.96 8.41 -3.43
CA PRO A 11 15.12 7.51 -3.45
C PRO A 11 15.68 7.17 -2.05
N SER A 12 15.34 7.99 -1.05
CA SER A 12 15.77 7.80 0.32
C SER A 12 14.64 8.25 1.26
N HIS A 13 14.45 7.47 2.32
CA HIS A 13 13.55 7.79 3.42
C HIS A 13 14.31 7.95 4.75
N GLN A 14 15.57 8.36 4.71
CA GLN A 14 16.43 8.50 5.90
C GLN A 14 15.82 9.40 6.98
N ASP A 15 15.04 10.40 6.59
CA ASP A 15 14.36 11.31 7.52
C ASP A 15 13.02 10.76 8.06
N LEU A 16 12.52 9.62 7.54
CA LEU A 16 11.36 8.97 8.13
C LEU A 16 11.75 8.39 9.50
N PRO A 17 11.02 8.74 10.58
CA PRO A 17 11.35 8.28 11.92
C PRO A 17 11.36 6.75 11.98
N CYS A 18 12.54 6.20 12.26
CA CYS A 18 12.94 4.86 11.83
C CYS A 18 12.56 3.75 12.82
N ASP A 19 12.24 4.08 14.06
CA ASP A 19 12.32 3.11 15.17
C ASP A 19 10.97 2.68 15.76
N LYS A 20 9.87 3.43 15.56
CA LYS A 20 8.59 3.16 16.27
C LYS A 20 7.34 3.14 15.42
N HIS A 21 7.40 3.55 14.16
CA HIS A 21 6.19 3.73 13.35
C HIS A 21 6.03 2.66 12.28
N LEU A 22 4.85 2.04 12.25
CA LEU A 22 4.39 1.23 11.12
C LEU A 22 4.16 2.13 9.90
N ILE A 23 4.79 1.80 8.77
CA ILE A 23 4.51 2.43 7.48
C ILE A 23 3.34 1.69 6.85
N PHE A 24 2.32 2.43 6.45
CA PHE A 24 1.17 1.92 5.72
C PHE A 24 1.24 2.37 4.26
N MET A 25 1.07 1.42 3.35
CA MET A 25 1.00 1.62 1.91
C MET A 25 -0.15 0.75 1.38
N ALA A 26 -0.94 1.27 0.44
CA ALA A 26 -1.97 0.48 -0.22
C ALA A 26 -2.13 0.92 -1.67
N GLU A 27 -2.31 -0.07 -2.55
CA GLU A 27 -2.77 0.14 -3.91
C GLU A 27 -4.30 0.34 -3.88
N ASP A 28 -4.81 1.32 -4.63
CA ASP A 28 -6.24 1.68 -4.62
C ASP A 28 -6.83 1.57 -6.03
N PHE A 29 -7.81 0.66 -6.18
CA PHE A 29 -8.55 0.48 -7.42
C PHE A 29 -9.28 1.75 -7.86
N ARG A 30 -9.91 2.45 -6.93
CA ARG A 30 -10.69 3.67 -7.21
C ARG A 30 -9.77 4.76 -7.74
N PHE A 31 -8.55 4.88 -7.20
CA PHE A 31 -7.53 5.76 -7.75
C PHE A 31 -7.17 5.36 -9.19
N CYS A 32 -6.95 4.07 -9.46
CA CYS A 32 -6.62 3.60 -10.80
C CYS A 32 -7.74 3.83 -11.83
N THR A 33 -9.00 3.90 -11.41
CA THR A 33 -10.17 4.05 -12.30
C THR A 33 -10.82 5.43 -12.27
N ALA A 34 -10.38 6.35 -11.41
CA ALA A 34 -10.97 7.69 -11.28
C ALA A 34 -10.90 8.51 -12.59
N PHE A 35 -9.90 8.23 -13.43
CA PHE A 35 -9.65 8.91 -14.69
C PHE A 35 -9.16 7.92 -15.75
N PRO A 36 -9.25 8.26 -17.06
CA PRO A 36 -8.74 7.42 -18.14
C PRO A 36 -7.20 7.48 -18.24
N TYR A 37 -6.51 6.94 -17.24
CA TYR A 37 -5.06 6.86 -17.23
C TYR A 37 -4.53 5.91 -18.32
N HIS A 38 -3.38 6.25 -18.88
CA HIS A 38 -2.65 5.31 -19.72
C HIS A 38 -2.19 4.09 -18.91
N LYS A 39 -2.37 2.90 -19.46
CA LYS A 39 -1.98 1.63 -18.79
C LYS A 39 -0.53 1.63 -18.32
N HIS A 40 0.39 2.16 -19.13
CA HIS A 40 1.81 2.28 -18.77
C HIS A 40 2.05 3.14 -17.53
N LYS A 41 1.27 4.21 -17.33
CA LYS A 41 1.37 5.07 -16.14
C LYS A 41 0.98 4.30 -14.88
N LEU A 42 -0.13 3.54 -14.95
CA LEU A 42 -0.60 2.72 -13.83
C LEU A 42 0.41 1.61 -13.50
N MET A 43 0.90 0.90 -14.51
CA MET A 43 1.92 -0.15 -14.32
C MET A 43 3.19 0.40 -13.70
N LEU A 44 3.69 1.55 -14.18
CA LEU A 44 4.86 2.22 -13.60
C LEU A 44 4.63 2.57 -12.14
N TYR A 45 3.45 3.13 -11.82
CA TYR A 45 3.12 3.56 -10.47
C TYR A 45 3.03 2.40 -9.49
N LEU A 46 2.30 1.34 -9.83
CA LEU A 46 2.15 0.14 -8.98
C LEU A 46 3.50 -0.59 -8.82
N ALA A 47 4.26 -0.74 -9.91
CA ALA A 47 5.59 -1.34 -9.85
C ALA A 47 6.54 -0.53 -8.95
N ALA A 48 6.51 0.80 -9.02
CA ALA A 48 7.30 1.67 -8.16
C ALA A 48 6.89 1.53 -6.68
N MET A 49 5.60 1.46 -6.37
CA MET A 49 5.12 1.25 -5.00
C MET A 49 5.59 -0.09 -4.42
N ARG A 50 5.50 -1.17 -5.22
CA ARG A 50 5.96 -2.52 -4.82
C ARG A 50 7.47 -2.55 -4.62
N HIS A 51 8.23 -1.88 -5.48
CA HIS A 51 9.66 -1.74 -5.32
C HIS A 51 10.01 -0.95 -4.04
N GLN A 52 9.31 0.15 -3.77
CA GLN A 52 9.53 0.94 -2.56
C GLN A 52 9.27 0.15 -1.29
N ARG A 53 8.22 -0.68 -1.25
CA ARG A 53 7.98 -1.61 -0.15
C ARG A 53 9.20 -2.48 0.10
N GLN A 54 9.75 -3.10 -0.94
CA GLN A 54 10.93 -3.97 -0.83
C GLN A 54 12.15 -3.20 -0.29
N VAL A 55 12.38 -1.97 -0.76
CA VAL A 55 13.46 -1.11 -0.25
C VAL A 55 13.29 -0.82 1.24
N LEU A 56 12.08 -0.41 1.66
CA LEU A 56 11.78 -0.11 3.06
C LEU A 56 11.93 -1.34 3.98
N GLU A 57 11.47 -2.50 3.53
CA GLU A 57 11.63 -3.77 4.25
C GLU A 57 13.11 -4.16 4.36
N ALA A 58 13.91 -3.98 3.29
CA ALA A 58 15.34 -4.24 3.29
C ALA A 58 16.12 -3.27 4.21
N GLU A 59 15.62 -2.06 4.43
CA GLU A 59 16.13 -1.10 5.43
C GLU A 59 15.73 -1.46 6.88
N GLY A 60 14.97 -2.54 7.09
CA GLY A 60 14.52 -2.98 8.41
C GLY A 60 13.26 -2.27 8.93
N ARG A 61 12.53 -1.54 8.07
CA ARG A 61 11.31 -0.83 8.47
C ARG A 61 10.11 -1.77 8.49
N ARG A 62 9.18 -1.49 9.39
CA ARG A 62 7.90 -2.21 9.46
C ARG A 62 6.93 -1.63 8.43
N VAL A 63 6.63 -2.39 7.39
CA VAL A 63 5.69 -2.01 6.34
C VAL A 63 4.46 -2.91 6.40
N LEU A 64 3.28 -2.30 6.46
CA LEU A 64 2.01 -2.94 6.15
C LEU A 64 1.62 -2.49 4.74
N TYR A 65 1.66 -3.43 3.80
CA TYR A 65 1.40 -3.16 2.40
C TYR A 65 0.18 -3.93 1.92
N TRP A 66 -0.75 -3.23 1.29
CA TRP A 66 -1.93 -3.83 0.69
C TRP A 66 -1.80 -3.76 -0.83
N GLU A 67 -1.53 -4.93 -1.42
CA GLU A 67 -1.45 -5.08 -2.87
C GLU A 67 -2.87 -5.25 -3.44
N LEU A 68 -3.14 -4.63 -4.58
CA LEU A 68 -4.42 -4.72 -5.25
C LEU A 68 -4.58 -6.12 -5.86
N ASP A 69 -5.71 -6.77 -5.57
CA ASP A 69 -6.09 -8.08 -6.11
C ASP A 69 -7.55 -8.06 -6.61
N SER A 70 -8.09 -9.23 -6.97
CA SER A 70 -9.48 -9.35 -7.42
C SER A 70 -10.49 -9.14 -6.29
N ASP A 71 -10.10 -9.41 -5.06
CA ASP A 71 -11.00 -9.56 -3.92
C ASP A 71 -11.11 -8.25 -3.13
N ASN A 72 -10.13 -7.36 -3.26
CA ASN A 72 -10.02 -6.13 -2.49
C ASN A 72 -10.32 -4.82 -3.26
N GLN A 73 -10.80 -4.93 -4.52
CA GLN A 73 -11.11 -3.77 -5.39
C GLN A 73 -12.20 -2.84 -4.83
N HIS A 74 -13.05 -3.37 -3.95
CA HIS A 74 -14.16 -2.64 -3.35
C HIS A 74 -13.76 -1.88 -2.07
N LEU A 75 -12.55 -2.12 -1.55
CA LEU A 75 -12.10 -1.50 -0.31
C LEU A 75 -11.77 -0.02 -0.55
N VAL A 76 -12.13 0.81 0.43
CA VAL A 76 -11.87 2.25 0.39
C VAL A 76 -10.67 2.57 1.26
N TYR A 77 -9.67 3.25 0.69
CA TYR A 77 -8.42 3.60 1.37
C TYR A 77 -8.62 4.18 2.79
N GLU A 78 -9.66 4.99 3.00
CA GLU A 78 -10.00 5.59 4.30
C GLU A 78 -10.39 4.53 5.34
N ASP A 79 -11.19 3.53 4.96
CA ASP A 79 -11.57 2.41 5.83
C ASP A 79 -10.36 1.51 6.17
N THR A 80 -9.37 1.48 5.27
CA THR A 80 -8.17 0.64 5.43
C THR A 80 -7.16 1.24 6.40
N ALA A 81 -7.02 2.57 6.39
CA ALA A 81 -6.10 3.28 7.27
C ALA A 81 -6.57 3.26 8.74
N ASP A 82 -7.88 3.29 9.00
CA ASP A 82 -8.45 3.25 10.35
C ASP A 82 -8.40 1.87 11.01
N SER A 83 -8.35 0.79 10.23
CA SER A 83 -8.32 -0.58 10.75
C SER A 83 -7.36 -1.50 9.97
N PRO A 84 -6.04 -1.25 10.03
CA PRO A 84 -5.04 -1.95 9.22
C PRO A 84 -4.96 -3.48 9.45
N THR A 85 -5.49 -3.98 10.56
CA THR A 85 -5.52 -5.42 10.90
C THR A 85 -6.77 -6.14 10.44
N ARG A 86 -7.82 -5.42 10.03
CA ARG A 86 -9.17 -5.98 9.75
C ARG A 86 -9.19 -6.91 8.53
N TRP A 87 -8.18 -6.82 7.65
CA TRP A 87 -8.04 -7.72 6.50
C TRP A 87 -7.76 -9.18 6.90
N HIS A 88 -7.05 -9.42 8.01
CA HIS A 88 -6.81 -10.81 8.47
C HIS A 88 -8.08 -11.49 9.00
N SER A 89 -9.09 -10.72 9.40
CA SER A 89 -10.36 -11.24 9.92
C SER A 89 -11.26 -11.75 8.79
N SER A 90 -11.33 -11.03 7.68
CA SER A 90 -12.26 -11.33 6.58
C SER A 90 -11.80 -12.48 5.67
N ASN A 91 -10.50 -12.76 5.60
CA ASN A 91 -9.95 -13.89 4.82
C ASN A 91 -9.87 -15.22 5.59
N SER A 92 -10.20 -15.23 6.89
CA SER A 92 -10.28 -16.46 7.71
C SER A 92 -11.66 -17.12 7.69
N GLU A 93 -12.71 -16.45 7.21
CA GLU A 93 -14.09 -16.96 7.23
C GLU A 93 -14.53 -17.63 5.90
N TYR A 94 -13.66 -17.67 4.89
CA TYR A 94 -13.94 -18.30 3.59
C TYR A 94 -12.95 -19.41 3.20
N SER A 95 -12.24 -19.99 4.17
CA SER A 95 -11.47 -21.23 3.99
C SER A 95 -11.91 -22.26 5.03
N SER A 96 -13.06 -22.88 4.80
CA SER A 96 -13.53 -24.13 5.40
C SER A 96 -14.48 -24.83 4.43
#